data_AF-A0A8X6PBF6-F1
#
_entry.id   AF-A0A8X6PBF6-F1
#
_cell.length_a   1.000
_cell.length_b   1.000
_cell.length_c   1.000
_cell.angle_alpha   90.00
_cell.angle_beta   90.00
_cell.angle_gamma   90.00
#
_symmetry.space_group_name_H-M   'P 1'
#
loop_
_entity.id
_entity.type
_entity.pdbx_description
1 polymer ?
#
loop_
_entity_poly.entity_id
_entity_poly.type
_entity_poly.pdbx_seq_one_letter_code
_entity_poly.pdbx_strand_id
1 'polypeptide(L)'
;MFYYILLTLLNHGICVYFLISCIFLIKSCEDRSYCVALYFIKPINQSKTMPTFVINTNISKDKIPEDFLKNTAKLVAEVLKKPISYVVVHVNPDQMMSWGGTSDPCAVGTLGSIGSLGTSLNVKISKVLFDHVKDNLGINPDRMYITYVDLERANVGYMGTTFADM
;
A
#
# COMPACT_ATOMS: atom_id res chain seq x y z
N MET A 1 12.83 32.30 31.10
CA MET A 1 12.21 32.19 29.76
C MET A 1 11.70 30.77 29.43
N PHE A 2 12.23 29.70 30.04
CA PHE A 2 11.74 28.32 29.81
C PHE A 2 10.43 27.95 30.53
N TYR A 3 10.11 28.60 31.66
CA TYR A 3 8.91 28.29 32.44
C TYR A 3 7.61 28.82 31.79
N TYR A 4 7.70 29.88 30.98
CA TYR A 4 6.55 30.49 30.32
C TYR A 4 6.05 29.71 29.09
N ILE A 5 6.95 29.02 28.39
CA ILE A 5 6.61 28.20 27.20
C ILE A 5 5.89 26.90 27.62
N LEU A 6 6.24 26.35 28.79
CA LEU A 6 5.64 25.13 29.31
C LEU A 6 4.16 25.34 29.70
N LEU A 7 3.80 26.51 30.24
CA LEU A 7 2.41 26.83 30.58
C LEU A 7 1.52 27.11 29.36
N THR A 8 2.09 27.57 28.23
CA THR A 8 1.28 27.85 27.03
C THR A 8 0.86 26.56 26.31
N LEU A 9 1.67 25.51 26.39
CA LEU A 9 1.40 24.23 25.70
C LEU A 9 0.40 23.34 26.46
N LEU A 10 0.27 23.50 27.78
CA LEU A 10 -0.75 22.81 28.58
C LEU A 10 -2.18 23.31 28.31
N ASN A 11 -2.34 24.56 27.88
CA ASN A 11 -3.66 25.16 27.61
C ASN A 11 -4.25 24.83 26.23
N HIS A 12 -3.49 24.13 25.37
CA HIS A 12 -3.92 23.75 24.01
C HIS A 12 -3.97 22.23 23.76
N GLY A 13 -3.93 21.40 24.82
CA GLY A 13 -4.18 19.96 24.70
C GLY A 13 -3.16 19.19 23.85
N ILE A 14 -1.95 19.73 23.65
CA ILE A 14 -0.89 19.03 22.91
C ILE A 14 -0.26 17.98 23.84
N CYS A 15 -0.42 16.71 23.44
CA CYS A 15 -0.04 15.53 24.20
C CYS A 15 1.47 15.50 24.54
N VAL A 16 1.79 15.55 25.84
CA VAL A 16 3.13 15.69 26.43
C VAL A 16 4.02 14.44 26.24
N TYR A 17 3.48 13.35 25.71
CA TYR A 17 4.20 12.08 25.55
C TYR A 17 5.34 12.10 24.52
N PHE A 18 5.36 13.06 23.59
CA PHE A 18 6.41 13.15 22.57
C PHE A 18 7.70 13.85 23.02
N LEU A 19 7.66 14.62 24.12
CA LEU A 19 8.83 15.39 24.58
C LEU A 19 9.77 14.60 25.51
N ILE A 20 9.27 13.58 26.22
CA ILE A 20 10.06 12.87 27.23
C ILE A 20 11.15 12.00 26.59
N SER A 21 10.91 11.46 25.40
CA SER A 21 11.90 10.66 24.65
C SER A 21 12.99 11.49 23.97
N CYS A 22 12.81 12.80 23.79
CA CYS A 22 13.83 13.68 23.22
C CYS A 22 14.85 14.20 24.25
N ILE A 23 14.48 14.28 25.53
CA ILE A 23 15.35 14.87 26.57
C ILE A 23 16.47 13.91 26.99
N PHE A 24 16.26 12.59 26.89
CA PHE A 24 17.24 11.59 27.35
C PHE A 24 18.49 11.46 26.46
N LEU A 25 18.50 12.07 25.26
CA LEU A 25 19.62 11.98 24.31
C LEU A 25 20.51 13.23 24.24
N ILE A 26 20.27 14.24 25.08
CA ILE A 26 21.02 15.52 25.00
C ILE A 26 22.18 15.59 26.00
N LYS A 27 22.28 14.66 26.97
CA LYS A 27 23.24 14.79 28.09
C LYS A 27 24.64 14.18 27.89
N SER A 28 25.08 13.90 26.66
CA SER A 28 26.42 13.31 26.44
C SER A 28 27.14 13.79 25.17
N CYS A 29 27.06 15.08 24.85
CA CYS A 29 27.84 15.63 23.74
C CYS A 29 28.47 16.99 24.12
N GLU A 30 29.42 16.96 25.05
CA GLU A 30 30.49 17.95 25.14
C GLU A 30 31.68 17.39 24.34
N ASP A 31 31.64 17.48 23.01
CA ASP A 31 32.87 17.81 22.27
C ASP A 31 32.62 18.16 20.80
N ARG A 32 33.45 19.09 20.33
CA ARG A 32 33.41 19.69 19.00
C ARG A 32 33.61 18.65 17.90
N SER A 33 32.54 18.23 17.26
CA SER A 33 32.51 17.96 15.83
C SER A 33 31.06 17.99 15.40
N TYR A 34 30.79 18.85 14.42
CA TYR A 34 29.47 19.20 13.93
C TYR A 34 28.72 17.96 13.42
N CYS A 35 28.03 17.26 14.32
CA CYS A 35 26.91 16.38 14.01
C CYS A 35 25.76 17.27 13.54
N VAL A 36 25.83 17.69 12.28
CA VAL A 36 24.68 18.23 11.56
C VAL A 36 23.78 17.03 11.21
N ALA A 37 23.17 16.42 12.23
CA ALA A 37 21.98 15.60 12.05
C ALA A 37 20.81 16.56 11.82
N LEU A 38 20.88 17.29 10.70
CA LEU A 38 19.68 17.77 10.03
C LEU A 38 18.88 16.50 9.79
N TYR A 39 17.90 16.26 10.67
CA TYR A 39 16.76 15.44 10.35
C TYR A 39 16.13 16.09 9.11
N PHE A 40 16.63 15.70 7.94
CA PHE A 40 15.84 15.67 6.74
C PHE A 40 14.71 14.72 7.06
N ILE A 41 13.63 15.26 7.64
CA ILE A 41 12.30 14.78 7.31
C ILE A 41 12.23 15.04 5.81
N LYS A 42 12.77 14.11 5.01
CA LYS A 42 12.42 14.05 3.60
C LYS A 42 10.90 14.08 3.63
N PRO A 43 10.23 15.05 2.98
CA PRO A 43 8.80 14.94 2.81
C PRO A 43 8.55 13.51 2.36
N ILE A 44 7.53 12.85 2.92
CA ILE A 44 6.97 11.64 2.33
C ILE A 44 6.69 12.00 0.88
N ASN A 45 7.69 11.79 0.04
CA ASN A 45 7.64 12.05 -1.37
C ASN A 45 6.66 10.95 -1.76
N GLN A 46 5.38 11.32 -1.87
CA GLN A 46 4.35 10.44 -2.39
C GLN A 46 4.81 10.16 -3.81
N SER A 47 5.68 9.18 -3.93
CA SER A 47 6.23 8.71 -5.16
C SER A 47 5.00 8.39 -5.99
N LYS A 48 4.76 9.21 -7.03
CA LYS A 48 3.72 8.93 -8.03
C LYS A 48 4.02 7.52 -8.49
N THR A 49 3.19 6.59 -8.06
CA THR A 49 3.43 5.17 -8.26
C THR A 49 2.11 4.53 -8.57
N MET A 50 2.12 3.77 -9.65
CA MET A 50 0.96 3.15 -10.26
C MET A 50 0.86 1.71 -9.74
N PRO A 51 -0.16 1.38 -8.94
CA PRO A 51 -0.55 0.00 -8.72
C PRO A 51 -1.69 -0.40 -9.66
N THR A 52 -1.50 -1.52 -10.32
CA THR A 52 -2.52 -2.22 -11.12
C THR A 52 -2.79 -3.57 -10.49
N PHE A 53 -4.04 -3.84 -10.11
CA PHE A 53 -4.47 -5.15 -9.68
C PHE A 53 -5.42 -5.76 -10.72
N VAL A 54 -4.95 -6.80 -11.40
CA VAL A 54 -5.73 -7.54 -12.40
C VAL A 54 -6.16 -8.86 -11.78
N ILE A 55 -7.45 -9.19 -11.88
CA ILE A 55 -8.03 -10.45 -11.39
C ILE A 55 -8.67 -11.16 -12.58
N ASN A 56 -8.21 -12.37 -12.88
CA ASN A 56 -8.86 -13.26 -13.83
C ASN A 56 -9.57 -14.36 -13.03
N THR A 57 -10.85 -14.59 -13.31
CA THR A 57 -11.66 -15.55 -12.55
C THR A 57 -12.70 -16.23 -13.44
N ASN A 58 -13.03 -17.47 -13.11
CA ASN A 58 -14.07 -18.25 -13.79
C ASN A 58 -15.47 -18.01 -13.23
N ILE A 59 -15.63 -17.18 -12.20
CA ILE A 59 -16.96 -16.79 -11.75
C ILE A 59 -17.63 -15.92 -12.81
N SER A 60 -18.95 -16.04 -12.90
CA SER A 60 -19.74 -15.28 -13.86
C SER A 60 -19.82 -13.81 -13.48
N LYS A 61 -19.89 -12.91 -14.46
CA LYS A 61 -19.96 -11.47 -14.24
C LYS A 61 -21.12 -11.04 -13.33
N ASP A 62 -22.27 -11.72 -13.39
CA ASP A 62 -23.44 -11.44 -12.54
C ASP A 62 -23.20 -11.71 -11.06
N LYS A 63 -22.19 -12.52 -10.72
CA LYS A 63 -21.82 -12.82 -9.33
C LYS A 63 -20.86 -11.79 -8.74
N ILE A 64 -20.38 -10.84 -9.53
CA ILE A 64 -19.47 -9.78 -9.05
C ILE A 64 -20.31 -8.60 -8.53
N PRO A 65 -20.16 -8.20 -7.26
CA PRO A 65 -20.86 -7.03 -6.72
C PRO A 65 -20.51 -5.74 -7.49
N GLU A 66 -21.50 -4.86 -7.71
CA GLU A 66 -21.30 -3.60 -8.45
C GLU A 66 -20.23 -2.69 -7.83
N ASP A 67 -20.08 -2.74 -6.50
CA ASP A 67 -19.12 -1.95 -5.74
C ASP A 67 -17.76 -2.63 -5.57
N PHE A 68 -17.60 -3.87 -6.06
CA PHE A 68 -16.37 -4.66 -5.90
C PHE A 68 -15.13 -3.93 -6.41
N LEU A 69 -15.19 -3.35 -7.61
CA LEU A 69 -14.06 -2.60 -8.20
C LEU A 69 -13.67 -1.40 -7.33
N LYS A 70 -14.66 -0.63 -6.87
CA LYS A 70 -14.46 0.56 -6.03
C LYS A 70 -13.87 0.20 -4.67
N ASN A 71 -14.36 -0.86 -4.04
CA ASN A 71 -13.89 -1.32 -2.74
C ASN A 71 -12.48 -1.90 -2.86
N THR A 72 -12.21 -2.67 -3.91
CA THR A 72 -10.87 -3.21 -4.19
C THR A 72 -9.85 -2.10 -4.42
N ALA A 73 -10.20 -1.05 -5.17
CA ALA A 73 -9.30 0.08 -5.42
C ALA A 73 -8.92 0.83 -4.13
N LYS A 74 -9.90 1.04 -3.23
CA LYS A 74 -9.67 1.61 -1.89
C LYS A 74 -8.76 0.73 -1.05
N LEU A 75 -9.02 -0.58 -1.03
CA LEU A 75 -8.23 -1.54 -0.27
C LEU A 75 -6.77 -1.58 -0.76
N VAL A 76 -6.56 -1.62 -2.07
CA VAL A 76 -5.22 -1.60 -2.67
C VAL A 76 -4.49 -0.30 -2.35
N ALA A 77 -5.17 0.86 -2.44
CA ALA A 77 -4.61 2.15 -2.02
C ALA A 77 -4.15 2.14 -0.56
N GLU A 78 -4.99 1.63 0.34
CA GLU A 78 -4.72 1.58 1.78
C GLU A 78 -3.52 0.68 2.10
N VAL A 79 -3.54 -0.56 1.61
CA VAL A 79 -2.51 -1.56 1.93
C VAL A 79 -1.15 -1.16 1.36
N LEU A 80 -1.11 -0.60 0.14
CA LEU A 80 0.13 -0.13 -0.48
C LEU A 80 0.56 1.27 -0.02
N LYS A 81 -0.30 1.97 0.74
CA LYS A 81 -0.14 3.36 1.17
C LYS A 81 0.06 4.32 -0.01
N LYS A 82 -0.77 4.15 -1.05
CA LYS A 82 -0.71 4.91 -2.29
C LYS A 82 -1.97 5.73 -2.51
N PRO A 83 -1.86 6.89 -3.18
CA PRO A 83 -3.02 7.67 -3.55
C PRO A 83 -3.96 6.86 -4.46
N ILE A 84 -5.25 6.83 -4.11
CA ILE A 84 -6.28 6.09 -4.87
C ILE A 84 -6.37 6.55 -6.33
N SER A 85 -6.02 7.80 -6.63
CA SER A 85 -6.04 8.36 -7.98
C SER A 85 -5.08 7.67 -8.97
N TYR A 86 -4.13 6.87 -8.48
CA TYR A 86 -3.21 6.08 -9.31
C TYR A 86 -3.53 4.58 -9.33
N VAL A 87 -4.54 4.14 -8.57
CA VAL A 87 -4.91 2.73 -8.47
C VAL A 87 -5.83 2.35 -9.63
N VAL A 88 -5.48 1.28 -10.32
CA VAL A 88 -6.33 0.66 -11.33
C VAL A 88 -6.65 -0.77 -10.90
N VAL A 89 -7.94 -1.12 -10.91
CA VAL A 89 -8.41 -2.50 -10.69
C VAL A 89 -9.10 -2.95 -11.97
N HIS A 90 -8.73 -4.13 -12.45
CA HIS A 90 -9.30 -4.75 -13.63
C HIS A 90 -9.74 -6.17 -13.29
N VAL A 91 -10.98 -6.52 -13.62
CA VAL A 91 -11.53 -7.86 -13.38
C VAL A 91 -12.01 -8.45 -14.70
N ASN A 92 -11.50 -9.63 -15.01
CA ASN A 92 -11.89 -10.46 -16.14
C ASN A 92 -12.72 -11.64 -15.60
N PRO A 93 -14.06 -11.54 -15.57
CA PRO A 93 -14.94 -12.67 -15.23
C PRO A 93 -15.05 -13.65 -16.39
N ASP A 94 -15.82 -14.72 -16.19
CA ASP A 94 -16.23 -15.67 -17.25
C ASP A 94 -15.04 -16.37 -17.94
N GLN A 95 -13.91 -16.48 -17.25
CA GLN A 95 -12.71 -17.09 -17.81
C GLN A 95 -12.81 -18.62 -17.82
N MET A 96 -12.31 -19.26 -18.88
CA MET A 96 -12.10 -20.71 -18.90
C MET A 96 -10.89 -21.05 -18.02
N MET A 97 -11.13 -21.56 -16.81
CA MET A 97 -10.07 -21.89 -15.85
C MET A 97 -10.29 -23.27 -15.24
N SER A 98 -9.18 -23.94 -14.91
CA SER A 98 -9.15 -25.16 -14.12
C SER A 98 -8.12 -25.00 -13.01
N TRP A 99 -8.47 -25.42 -11.79
CA TRP A 99 -7.56 -25.44 -10.66
C TRP A 99 -7.58 -26.82 -10.02
N GLY A 100 -6.43 -27.50 -10.04
CA GLY A 100 -6.33 -28.89 -9.61
C GLY A 100 -7.18 -29.85 -10.45
N GLY A 101 -7.49 -29.51 -11.70
CA GLY A 101 -8.31 -30.33 -12.59
C GLY A 101 -9.82 -30.08 -12.49
N THR A 102 -10.28 -29.23 -11.56
CA THR A 102 -11.71 -28.89 -11.41
C THR A 102 -12.02 -27.48 -11.88
N SER A 103 -13.28 -27.25 -12.27
CA SER A 103 -13.80 -25.93 -12.67
C SER A 103 -14.49 -25.18 -11.51
N ASP A 104 -14.29 -25.59 -10.26
CA ASP A 104 -14.83 -24.87 -9.10
C ASP A 104 -14.25 -23.43 -9.06
N PRO A 105 -14.93 -22.46 -8.41
CA PRO A 105 -14.49 -21.07 -8.36
C PRO A 105 -13.01 -20.91 -8.03
N CYS A 106 -12.29 -20.20 -8.90
CA CYS A 106 -10.86 -19.94 -8.75
C CYS A 106 -10.48 -18.60 -9.38
N ALA A 107 -9.31 -18.09 -9.02
CA ALA A 107 -8.78 -16.86 -9.58
C ALA A 107 -7.25 -16.87 -9.72
N VAL A 108 -6.75 -16.06 -10.64
CA VAL A 108 -5.34 -15.65 -10.68
C VAL A 108 -5.27 -14.13 -10.71
N GLY A 109 -4.54 -13.58 -9.75
CA GLY A 109 -4.31 -12.17 -9.59
C GLY A 109 -2.90 -11.77 -10.02
N THR A 110 -2.74 -10.56 -10.54
CA THR A 110 -1.44 -9.91 -10.72
C THR A 110 -1.50 -8.54 -10.11
N LEU A 111 -0.68 -8.30 -9.09
CA LEU A 111 -0.51 -6.98 -8.48
C LEU A 111 0.83 -6.39 -8.94
N GLY A 112 0.75 -5.53 -9.95
CA GLY A 112 1.88 -4.72 -10.40
C GLY A 112 1.94 -3.43 -9.61
N SER A 113 3.12 -3.00 -9.18
CA SER A 113 3.31 -1.73 -8.49
C SER A 113 4.74 -1.25 -8.63
N ILE A 114 4.93 0.06 -8.81
CA ILE A 114 6.26 0.67 -8.68
C ILE A 114 6.62 0.79 -7.20
N GLY A 115 7.47 -0.09 -6.68
CA GLY A 115 7.78 -0.19 -5.26
C GLY A 115 6.56 -0.55 -4.41
N SER A 116 6.71 -0.44 -3.08
CA SER A 116 5.71 -0.91 -2.09
C SER A 116 5.35 -2.40 -2.24
N LEU A 117 6.31 -3.20 -2.71
CA LEU A 117 6.25 -4.66 -2.73
C LEU A 117 7.54 -5.21 -2.10
N GLY A 118 7.50 -6.45 -1.64
CA GLY A 118 8.66 -7.13 -1.05
C GLY A 118 8.25 -8.30 -0.14
N THR A 119 9.18 -9.18 0.21
CA THR A 119 8.88 -10.46 0.86
C THR A 119 7.93 -10.36 2.06
N SER A 120 8.22 -9.50 3.04
CA SER A 120 7.39 -9.35 4.24
C SER A 120 6.10 -8.58 3.99
N LEU A 121 6.11 -7.64 3.05
CA LEU A 121 4.96 -6.82 2.71
C LEU A 121 3.94 -7.61 1.89
N ASN A 122 4.40 -8.40 0.94
CA ASN A 122 3.59 -9.27 0.09
C ASN A 122 2.80 -10.28 0.94
N VAL A 123 3.34 -10.78 2.05
CA VAL A 123 2.58 -11.64 2.98
C VAL A 123 1.38 -10.91 3.58
N LYS A 124 1.56 -9.65 3.99
CA LYS A 124 0.47 -8.82 4.54
C LYS A 124 -0.55 -8.46 3.47
N ILE A 125 -0.08 -8.08 2.28
CA ILE A 125 -0.95 -7.79 1.12
C ILE A 125 -1.76 -9.03 0.75
N SER A 126 -1.12 -10.20 0.64
CA SER A 126 -1.78 -11.47 0.33
C SER A 126 -2.91 -11.73 1.31
N LYS A 127 -2.66 -11.65 2.61
CA LYS A 127 -3.70 -11.89 3.60
C LYS A 127 -4.94 -11.03 3.33
N VAL A 128 -4.75 -9.72 3.16
CA VAL A 128 -5.86 -8.78 2.98
C VAL A 128 -6.60 -9.00 1.65
N LEU A 129 -5.88 -9.23 0.56
CA LEU A 129 -6.51 -9.44 -0.75
C LEU A 129 -7.22 -10.80 -0.85
N PHE A 130 -6.68 -11.85 -0.24
CA PHE A 130 -7.32 -13.17 -0.23
C PHE A 130 -8.59 -13.15 0.63
N ASP A 131 -8.57 -12.50 1.81
CA ASP A 131 -9.76 -12.31 2.64
C ASP A 131 -10.83 -11.52 1.86
N HIS A 132 -10.46 -10.41 1.21
CA HIS A 132 -11.38 -9.61 0.39
C HIS A 132 -12.00 -10.39 -0.78
N VAL A 133 -11.20 -11.18 -1.50
CA VAL A 133 -11.69 -11.99 -2.63
C VAL A 133 -12.61 -13.11 -2.13
N LYS A 134 -12.28 -13.75 -1.01
CA LYS A 134 -13.16 -14.76 -0.39
C LYS A 134 -14.50 -14.15 -0.01
N ASP A 135 -14.49 -13.02 0.69
CA ASP A 135 -15.70 -12.43 1.25
C ASP A 135 -16.64 -11.86 0.18
N ASN A 136 -16.09 -11.37 -0.93
CA ASN A 136 -16.89 -10.72 -1.98
C ASN A 136 -17.16 -11.61 -3.20
N LEU A 137 -16.27 -12.54 -3.53
CA LEU A 137 -16.38 -13.39 -4.73
C LEU A 137 -16.61 -14.87 -4.40
N GLY A 138 -16.54 -15.27 -3.12
CA GLY A 138 -16.74 -16.66 -2.71
C GLY A 138 -15.64 -17.62 -3.17
N ILE A 139 -14.48 -17.10 -3.57
CA ILE A 139 -13.34 -17.92 -4.01
C ILE A 139 -12.51 -18.26 -2.78
N ASN A 140 -12.31 -19.56 -2.53
CA ASN A 140 -11.51 -19.98 -1.39
C ASN A 140 -10.05 -19.54 -1.51
N PRO A 141 -9.39 -19.15 -0.40
CA PRO A 141 -7.99 -18.72 -0.41
C PRO A 141 -6.99 -19.74 -0.97
N ASP A 142 -7.31 -21.03 -0.95
CA ASP A 142 -6.48 -22.10 -1.52
C ASP A 142 -6.68 -22.29 -3.03
N ARG A 143 -7.58 -21.51 -3.65
CA ARG A 143 -7.90 -21.51 -5.10
C ARG A 143 -7.59 -20.18 -5.78
N MET A 144 -6.62 -19.45 -5.23
CA MET A 144 -6.14 -18.20 -5.79
C MET A 144 -4.62 -18.10 -5.71
N TYR A 145 -4.01 -17.61 -6.78
CA TYR A 145 -2.63 -17.10 -6.74
C TYR A 145 -2.61 -15.59 -6.95
N ILE A 146 -1.64 -14.89 -6.34
CA ILE A 146 -1.29 -13.51 -6.68
C ILE A 146 0.19 -13.46 -7.06
N THR A 147 0.46 -13.02 -8.28
CA THR A 147 1.81 -12.67 -8.72
C THR A 147 2.06 -11.20 -8.40
N TYR A 148 3.13 -10.94 -7.65
CA TYR A 148 3.58 -9.58 -7.33
C TYR A 148 4.65 -9.16 -8.31
N VAL A 149 4.46 -8.02 -8.97
CA VAL A 149 5.40 -7.50 -9.97
C VAL A 149 5.86 -6.12 -9.54
N ASP A 150 7.09 -6.04 -9.03
CA ASP A 150 7.74 -4.75 -8.75
C ASP A 150 8.25 -4.15 -10.06
N LEU A 151 7.67 -3.02 -10.45
CA LEU A 151 7.91 -2.38 -11.73
C LEU A 151 8.90 -1.23 -11.59
N GLU A 152 9.88 -1.19 -12.48
CA GLU A 152 10.77 -0.04 -12.60
C GLU A 152 10.02 1.16 -13.21
N ARG A 153 10.30 2.37 -12.73
CA ARG A 153 9.64 3.60 -13.18
C ARG A 153 9.76 3.84 -14.69
N ALA A 154 10.90 3.47 -15.29
CA ALA A 154 11.14 3.62 -16.73
C ALA A 154 10.29 2.67 -17.58
N ASN A 155 9.81 1.57 -17.00
CA ASN A 155 9.02 0.55 -17.70
C ASN A 155 7.52 0.77 -17.59
N VAL A 156 7.08 1.92 -17.06
CA VAL A 156 5.67 2.25 -16.89
C VAL A 156 5.38 3.60 -17.52
N GLY A 157 4.54 3.60 -18.56
CA GLY A 157 4.04 4.79 -19.23
C GLY A 157 2.84 5.43 -18.51
N TYR A 158 2.83 6.76 -18.40
CA TYR A 158 1.70 7.54 -17.90
C TYR A 158 1.75 8.97 -18.45
N MET A 159 0.59 9.52 -18.83
CA MET A 159 0.45 10.88 -19.43
C MET A 159 1.36 11.13 -20.64
N GLY A 160 1.59 10.12 -21.49
CA GLY A 160 2.41 10.24 -22.70
C GLY A 160 3.93 10.26 -22.46
N THR A 161 4.38 10.01 -21.23
CA THR A 161 5.80 9.82 -20.87
C THR A 161 5.96 8.58 -19.97
N THR A 162 7.14 8.36 -19.38
CA THR A 162 7.36 7.31 -18.35
C THR A 162 7.37 7.90 -16.95
N PHE A 163 7.11 7.09 -15.92
CA PHE A 163 7.28 7.55 -14.53
C PHE A 163 8.73 7.94 -14.21
N ALA A 164 9.73 7.47 -14.96
CA ALA A 164 11.10 7.92 -14.76
C ALA A 164 11.29 9.40 -15.10
N ASP A 165 10.50 9.92 -16.04
CA ASP A 165 10.62 11.29 -16.58
C ASP A 165 9.52 12.24 -16.03
N MET A 166 8.86 11.89 -14.92
CA MET A 166 7.69 12.58 -14.32
C MET A 166 7.89 13.22 -12.94
#